data_AF-E0THT2-F1
#
_entry.id   AF-E0THT2-F1
#
_cell.length_a   1.000
_cell.length_b   1.000
_cell.length_c   1.000
_cell.angle_alpha   90.00
_cell.angle_beta   90.00
_cell.angle_gamma   90.00
#
_symmetry.space_group_name_H-M   'P 1'
#
loop_
_entity.id
_entity.type
_entity.pdbx_description
1 polymer ?
#
loop_
_entity_poly.entity_id
_entity_poly.type
_entity_poly.pdbx_seq_one_letter_code
_entity_poly.pdbx_strand_id
1 'polypeptide(L)'
;MVDEDIIDAAHTFFISSFEGVIRIEVLDATFALWIDGRGTGMPLISRDPPADLQSHFCLWRVDYIDLMPILREGARRLEASFITGRLAISGDMGVMARLEIGDG
;
A
#
# COMPACT_ATOMS: atom_id res chain seq x y z
N MET A 1 -4.59 17.94 1.80
CA MET A 1 -3.47 17.92 2.76
C MET A 1 -3.21 16.51 3.23
N VAL A 2 -4.07 15.88 4.05
CA VAL A 2 -3.87 14.49 4.53
C VAL A 2 -3.59 13.49 3.40
N ASP A 3 -4.36 13.57 2.32
CA ASP A 3 -4.20 12.66 1.18
C ASP A 3 -2.87 12.86 0.42
N GLU A 4 -2.34 14.08 0.37
CA GLU A 4 -1.06 14.36 -0.33
C GLU A 4 0.11 13.81 0.49
N ASP A 5 0.07 13.96 1.82
CA ASP A 5 1.09 13.41 2.72
C ASP A 5 1.20 11.88 2.60
N ILE A 6 0.07 11.19 2.41
CA ILE A 6 0.03 9.74 2.22
C ILE A 6 0.60 9.36 0.86
N ILE A 7 0.26 10.08 -0.21
CA ILE A 7 0.77 9.81 -1.56
C ILE A 7 2.29 9.97 -1.59
N ASP A 8 2.82 11.03 -0.98
CA ASP A 8 4.25 11.29 -0.90
C ASP A 8 4.98 10.21 -0.06
N ALA A 9 4.40 9.82 1.08
CA ALA A 9 4.94 8.73 1.89
C ALA A 9 4.89 7.39 1.14
N ALA A 10 3.82 7.13 0.38
CA ALA A 10 3.69 5.92 -0.41
C ALA A 10 4.74 5.88 -1.55
N HIS A 11 5.05 7.01 -2.19
CA HIS A 11 6.13 7.08 -3.18
C HIS A 11 7.51 6.74 -2.60
N THR A 12 7.72 7.01 -1.32
CA THR A 12 8.96 6.68 -0.61
C THR A 12 9.00 5.21 -0.19
N PHE A 13 7.84 4.66 0.20
CA PHE A 13 7.72 3.29 0.69
C PHE A 13 7.78 2.25 -0.44
N PHE A 14 7.07 2.50 -1.55
CA PHE A 14 6.98 1.59 -2.70
C PHE A 14 8.09 1.88 -3.71
N ILE A 15 9.24 1.21 -3.55
CA ILE A 15 10.49 1.56 -4.24
C ILE A 15 10.76 0.76 -5.52
N SER A 16 10.07 -0.36 -5.74
CA SER A 16 10.27 -1.21 -6.92
C SER A 16 8.98 -1.92 -7.33
N SER A 17 9.00 -2.47 -8.54
CA SER A 17 7.90 -3.28 -9.08
C SER A 17 7.70 -4.56 -8.27
N PHE A 18 6.44 -4.98 -8.13
CA PHE A 18 6.05 -6.18 -7.37
C PHE A 18 5.03 -7.06 -8.13
N GLU A 19 4.82 -6.78 -9.42
CA GLU A 19 3.95 -7.55 -10.33
C GLU A 19 2.52 -7.72 -9.78
N GLY A 20 1.90 -6.63 -9.34
CA GLY A 20 0.55 -6.67 -8.81
C GLY A 20 -0.03 -5.30 -8.49
N VAL A 21 -1.22 -5.30 -7.90
CA VAL A 21 -1.91 -4.09 -7.46
C VAL A 21 -2.25 -4.20 -5.99
N ILE A 22 -1.97 -3.12 -5.24
CA ILE A 22 -2.40 -2.96 -3.84
C ILE A 22 -3.46 -1.87 -3.79
N ARG A 23 -4.59 -2.16 -3.15
CA ARG A 23 -5.58 -1.18 -2.73
C ARG A 23 -5.46 -0.96 -1.24
N ILE A 24 -5.27 0.27 -0.81
CA ILE A 24 -5.22 0.66 0.60
C ILE A 24 -6.49 1.43 0.93
N GLU A 25 -7.37 0.82 1.72
CA GLU A 25 -8.54 1.48 2.30
C GLU A 25 -8.17 2.04 3.66
N VAL A 26 -8.24 3.38 3.78
CA VAL A 26 -7.99 4.09 5.04
C VAL A 26 -9.32 4.21 5.78
N LEU A 27 -9.48 3.50 6.89
CA LEU A 27 -10.79 3.26 7.51
C LEU A 27 -11.45 4.52 8.08
N ASP A 28 -10.64 5.48 8.52
CA ASP A 28 -11.05 6.79 9.03
C ASP A 28 -11.03 7.89 7.96
N ALA A 29 -10.88 7.53 6.68
CA ALA A 29 -10.99 8.43 5.53
C ALA A 29 -11.98 7.92 4.49
N THR A 30 -12.45 8.80 3.60
CA THR A 30 -13.45 8.47 2.56
C THR A 30 -12.83 8.06 1.23
N PHE A 31 -11.55 7.73 1.20
CA PHE A 31 -10.84 7.38 -0.03
C PHE A 31 -10.02 6.10 0.11
N ALA A 32 -9.62 5.55 -1.03
CA ALA A 32 -8.64 4.48 -1.12
C ALA A 32 -7.48 4.92 -2.00
N LEU A 33 -6.30 4.39 -1.70
CA LEU A 33 -5.11 4.56 -2.53
C LEU A 33 -4.86 3.29 -3.34
N TRP A 34 -4.51 3.45 -4.59
CA TRP A 34 -4.15 2.38 -5.51
C TRP A 34 -2.67 2.47 -5.84
N ILE A 35 -1.97 1.34 -5.64
CA ILE A 35 -0.55 1.17 -5.96
C ILE A 35 -0.46 0.12 -7.06
N ASP A 36 -0.11 0.55 -8.26
CA ASP A 36 0.09 -0.33 -9.41
C ASP A 36 1.59 -0.61 -9.60
N GLY A 37 2.00 -1.79 -9.13
CA GLY A 37 3.36 -2.29 -9.24
C GLY A 37 3.56 -3.24 -10.43
N ARG A 38 2.67 -3.27 -11.43
CA ARG A 38 2.79 -4.17 -12.60
C ARG A 38 3.79 -3.69 -13.66
N GLY A 39 4.23 -2.43 -13.58
CA GLY A 39 5.23 -1.87 -14.50
C GLY A 39 6.66 -2.37 -14.22
N THR A 40 7.64 -1.92 -15.00
CA THR A 40 9.06 -2.30 -14.84
C THR A 40 9.89 -1.30 -14.02
N GLY A 41 9.24 -0.36 -13.33
CA GLY A 41 9.90 0.73 -12.60
C GLY A 41 9.18 1.06 -11.30
N MET A 42 9.22 2.33 -10.89
CA MET A 42 8.49 2.82 -9.72
C MET A 42 6.99 2.53 -9.86
N PRO A 43 6.33 2.00 -8.82
CA PRO A 43 4.89 1.80 -8.83
C PRO A 43 4.12 3.11 -9.05
N LEU A 44 3.00 3.02 -9.77
CA LEU A 44 2.11 4.16 -9.97
C LEU A 44 1.16 4.27 -8.78
N ILE A 45 1.03 5.48 -8.24
CA ILE A 45 0.23 5.76 -7.05
C ILE A 45 -0.91 6.71 -7.44
N SER A 46 -2.15 6.32 -7.17
CA SER A 46 -3.33 7.07 -7.60
C SER A 46 -4.52 6.87 -6.65
N ARG A 47 -5.48 7.79 -6.71
CA ARG A 47 -6.80 7.63 -6.05
C ARG A 47 -7.77 6.80 -6.90
N ASP A 48 -7.54 6.78 -8.20
CA ASP A 48 -8.37 6.06 -9.15
C ASP A 48 -7.80 4.65 -9.37
N PRO A 49 -8.66 3.63 -9.54
CA PRO A 49 -8.21 2.30 -9.89
C PRO A 49 -7.50 2.29 -11.25
N PRO A 50 -6.51 1.40 -11.47
CA PRO A 50 -5.93 1.18 -12.79
C PRO A 50 -7.01 0.82 -13.83
N ALA A 51 -6.88 1.31 -15.06
CA ALA A 51 -7.90 1.17 -16.11
C ALA A 51 -8.22 -0.28 -16.49
N ASP A 52 -7.26 -1.19 -16.33
CA ASP A 52 -7.32 -2.62 -16.63
C ASP A 52 -7.34 -3.48 -15.36
N LEU A 53 -7.75 -2.90 -14.22
CA LEU A 53 -7.82 -3.60 -12.94
C LEU A 53 -8.65 -4.87 -13.05
N GLN A 54 -8.00 -6.02 -12.86
CA GLN A 54 -8.67 -7.30 -12.71
C GLN A 54 -9.13 -7.50 -11.26
N SER A 55 -9.98 -8.51 -11.02
CA SER A 55 -10.49 -8.88 -9.69
C SER A 55 -9.43 -9.39 -8.70
N HIS A 56 -8.15 -9.42 -9.08
CA HIS A 56 -7.04 -9.92 -8.28
C HIS A 56 -6.14 -8.75 -7.85
N PHE A 57 -6.40 -8.21 -6.67
CA PHE A 57 -5.56 -7.21 -6.01
C PHE A 57 -5.36 -7.58 -4.54
N CYS A 58 -4.27 -7.09 -3.96
CA CYS A 58 -4.04 -7.14 -2.53
C CYS A 58 -4.76 -5.96 -1.87
N LEU A 59 -5.51 -6.23 -0.80
CA LEU A 59 -6.31 -5.24 -0.10
C LEU A 59 -5.78 -5.03 1.30
N TRP A 60 -5.37 -3.80 1.60
CA TRP A 60 -4.97 -3.35 2.92
C TRP A 60 -6.10 -2.51 3.52
N ARG A 61 -6.42 -2.77 4.78
CA ARG A 61 -7.35 -1.98 5.60
C ARG A 61 -6.66 -1.57 6.88
N VAL A 62 -6.60 -0.27 7.13
CA VAL A 62 -5.80 0.29 8.23
C VAL A 62 -6.32 1.69 8.56
N ASP A 63 -6.23 2.10 9.82
CA ASP A 63 -6.50 3.47 10.25
C ASP A 63 -5.34 4.39 9.85
N TYR A 64 -5.62 5.67 9.57
CA TYR A 64 -4.61 6.65 9.18
C TYR A 64 -3.44 6.72 10.16
N ILE A 65 -3.73 6.67 11.47
CA ILE A 65 -2.73 6.75 12.54
C ILE A 65 -1.71 5.61 12.50
N ASP A 66 -2.07 4.46 11.95
CA ASP A 66 -1.17 3.31 11.77
C ASP A 66 -0.54 3.26 10.37
N LEU A 67 -1.26 3.72 9.33
CA LEU A 67 -0.74 3.75 7.96
C LEU A 67 0.49 4.64 7.84
N MET A 68 0.47 5.84 8.41
CA MET A 68 1.58 6.79 8.26
C MET A 68 2.92 6.25 8.83
N PRO A 69 2.97 5.69 10.05
CA PRO A 69 4.15 4.98 10.54
C PRO A 69 4.58 3.84 9.63
N ILE A 70 3.65 3.05 9.08
CA ILE A 70 4.00 1.95 8.16
C ILE A 70 4.74 2.50 6.94
N LEU A 71 4.19 3.52 6.28
CA LEU A 71 4.79 4.11 5.08
C LEU A 71 6.13 4.81 5.37
N ARG A 72 6.36 5.27 6.61
CA ARG A 72 7.57 6.01 6.99
C ARG A 72 8.67 5.18 7.64
N GLU A 73 8.34 4.07 8.30
CA GLU A 73 9.31 3.25 9.03
C GLU A 73 9.58 1.90 8.34
N GLY A 74 8.88 1.60 7.24
CA GLY A 74 9.17 0.45 6.39
C GLY A 74 8.71 -0.89 6.95
N ALA A 75 9.50 -1.93 6.65
CA ALA A 75 9.12 -3.34 6.82
C ALA A 75 8.74 -3.75 8.23
N ARG A 76 9.50 -3.30 9.22
CA ARG A 76 9.28 -3.67 10.62
C ARG A 76 7.91 -3.21 11.11
N ARG A 77 7.48 -2.01 10.70
CA ARG A 77 6.20 -1.45 11.13
C ARG A 77 5.03 -2.10 10.40
N LEU A 78 5.20 -2.42 9.12
CA LEU A 78 4.24 -3.21 8.34
C LEU A 78 3.94 -4.55 9.02
N GLU A 79 4.99 -5.33 9.32
CA GLU A 79 4.88 -6.64 9.96
C GLU A 79 4.23 -6.54 11.34
N ALA A 80 4.70 -5.61 12.18
CA ALA A 80 4.14 -5.42 13.52
C ALA A 80 2.66 -5.02 13.48
N SER A 81 2.25 -4.18 12.53
CA SER A 81 0.85 -3.75 12.40
C SER A 81 -0.05 -4.89 11.91
N PHE A 82 0.46 -5.75 11.03
CA PHE A 82 -0.25 -6.97 10.61
C PHE A 82 -0.42 -7.96 11.78
N ILE A 83 0.66 -8.26 12.51
CA ILE A 83 0.64 -9.20 13.65
C ILE A 83 -0.31 -8.72 14.75
N THR A 84 -0.35 -7.41 15.01
CA THR A 84 -1.21 -6.83 16.05
C THR A 84 -2.66 -6.61 15.61
N GLY A 85 -3.00 -6.90 14.34
CA GLY A 85 -4.34 -6.73 13.79
C GLY A 85 -4.74 -5.29 13.45
N ARG A 86 -3.81 -4.33 13.52
CA ARG A 86 -4.03 -2.93 13.12
C ARG A 86 -4.02 -2.74 11.61
N LEU A 87 -3.31 -3.60 10.90
CA LEU A 87 -3.37 -3.73 9.45
C LEU A 87 -4.01 -5.08 9.10
N ALA A 88 -5.14 -5.05 8.40
CA ALA A 88 -5.74 -6.23 7.79
C ALA A 88 -5.35 -6.32 6.31
N ILE A 89 -4.81 -7.47 5.90
CA ILE A 89 -4.43 -7.75 4.50
C ILE A 89 -5.26 -8.92 3.97
N SER A 90 -5.80 -8.79 2.76
CA SER A 90 -6.61 -9.82 2.09
C SER A 90 -6.48 -9.77 0.56
N GLY A 91 -7.09 -10.71 -0.16
CA GLY A 91 -7.05 -10.76 -1.63
C GLY A 91 -5.83 -11.51 -2.16
N ASP A 92 -5.16 -10.96 -3.17
CA ASP A 92 -3.95 -11.57 -3.74
C ASP A 92 -2.72 -11.37 -2.83
N MET A 93 -2.53 -12.31 -1.90
CA MET A 93 -1.38 -12.32 -0.99
C MET A 93 -0.04 -12.56 -1.69
N GLY A 94 -0.04 -13.04 -2.94
CA GLY A 94 1.19 -13.21 -3.73
C GLY A 94 1.92 -11.89 -3.94
N VAL A 95 1.18 -10.78 -3.99
CA VAL A 95 1.72 -9.42 -4.04
C VAL A 95 2.62 -9.14 -2.83
N MET A 96 2.20 -9.53 -1.63
CA MET A 96 2.98 -9.29 -0.40
C MET A 96 4.31 -10.05 -0.38
N ALA A 97 4.36 -11.23 -1.00
CA ALA A 97 5.58 -12.04 -1.07
C ALA A 97 6.63 -11.45 -2.01
N ARG A 98 6.20 -10.64 -3.00
CA ARG A 98 7.06 -9.96 -3.97
C ARG A 98 7.39 -8.51 -3.59
N LEU A 99 6.72 -7.99 -2.58
CA LEU A 99 6.83 -6.59 -2.20
C LEU A 99 8.19 -6.30 -1.55
N GLU A 100 9.01 -5.53 -2.23
CA GLU A 100 10.19 -4.88 -1.66
C GLU A 100 9.82 -3.46 -1.25
N ILE A 101 10.26 -3.04 -0.06
CA ILE A 101 9.90 -1.74 0.53
C ILE A 101 11.16 -1.04 1.00
N GLY A 102 11.12 0.30 0.97
CA GLY A 102 12.21 1.12 1.47
C GLY A 102 12.48 0.89 2.96
N ASP A 103 13.75 0.97 3.35
CA ASP A 103 14.11 1.28 4.73
C ASP A 103 13.69 2.73 4.98
N GLY A 104 12.71 2.92 5.86
CA GLY A 104 12.20 4.23 6.24
C GLY A 104 13.24 5.16 6.86
#